data_AF-M0LHW9-F1
#
_entry.id   AF-M0LHW9-F1
#
_cell.length_a   1.000
_cell.length_b   1.000
_cell.length_c   1.000
_cell.angle_alpha   90.00
_cell.angle_beta   90.00
_cell.angle_gamma   90.00
#
_symmetry.space_group_name_H-M   'P 1'
#
loop_
_entity.id
_entity.type
_entity.pdbx_description
1 polymer ?
#
loop_
_entity_poly.entity_id
_entity_poly.type
_entity_poly.pdbx_seq_one_letter_code
_entity_poly.pdbx_strand_id
1 'polypeptide(L)'
;MNDDGAAQDDAAATGDTFTEEYELATDADVIRIEDEPDSDAADEEGAVAGSFAPDLDVTPGVPKPENVVFVALGVCIAILAFGRMFLGAEIYAPMTLGGVVLAVAIGTAALYGFFVRTSDA
;
A
#
# COMPACT_ATOMS: atom_id res chain seq x y z
N MET A 1 -27.76 -16.20 50.26
CA MET A 1 -27.58 -17.45 49.51
C MET A 1 -27.37 -17.03 48.08
N ASN A 2 -26.13 -17.19 47.62
CA ASN A 2 -25.63 -16.78 46.31
C ASN A 2 -26.13 -17.76 45.25
N ASP A 3 -26.49 -17.27 44.08
CA ASP A 3 -26.49 -18.07 42.86
C ASP A 3 -26.14 -17.14 41.69
N ASP A 4 -24.84 -16.96 41.49
CA ASP A 4 -24.26 -16.32 40.31
C ASP A 4 -24.32 -17.32 39.17
N GLY A 5 -25.35 -17.20 38.34
CA GLY A 5 -25.46 -17.92 37.07
C GLY A 5 -24.48 -17.39 36.04
N ALA A 6 -23.20 -17.72 36.21
CA ALA A 6 -22.17 -17.58 35.18
C ALA A 6 -22.51 -18.53 34.02
N ALA A 7 -23.14 -18.00 32.98
CA ALA A 7 -23.32 -18.71 31.72
C ALA A 7 -21.94 -18.91 31.08
N GLN A 8 -21.52 -20.16 31.16
CA GLN A 8 -20.27 -20.71 30.67
C GLN A 8 -20.17 -20.53 29.16
N ASP A 9 -19.13 -19.81 28.72
CA ASP A 9 -18.68 -19.69 27.34
C ASP A 9 -18.11 -21.04 26.92
N ASP A 10 -18.97 -21.89 26.33
CA ASP A 10 -18.62 -23.27 25.99
C ASP A 10 -19.26 -23.66 24.64
N ALA A 11 -18.72 -23.12 23.55
CA ALA A 11 -18.89 -23.70 22.20
C ALA A 11 -17.81 -23.24 21.21
N ALA A 12 -16.55 -23.11 21.65
CA ALA A 12 -15.40 -23.02 20.76
C ALA A 12 -14.75 -24.41 20.59
N ALA A 13 -15.44 -25.34 19.91
CA ALA A 13 -14.84 -26.58 19.38
C ALA A 13 -15.86 -27.35 18.54
N THR A 14 -16.18 -26.87 17.34
CA THR A 14 -16.70 -27.76 16.28
C THR A 14 -15.64 -27.80 15.19
N GLY A 15 -14.94 -28.93 15.16
CA GLY A 15 -13.79 -29.15 14.31
C GLY A 15 -14.15 -29.07 12.83
N ASP A 16 -13.60 -28.07 12.18
CA ASP A 16 -13.26 -28.15 10.77
C ASP A 16 -11.73 -28.26 10.70
N THR A 17 -11.25 -29.48 10.93
CA THR A 17 -9.82 -29.79 10.78
C THR A 17 -9.55 -29.85 9.28
N PHE A 18 -9.22 -28.70 8.69
CA PHE A 18 -8.70 -28.63 7.33
C PHE A 18 -7.46 -29.52 7.25
N THR A 19 -7.64 -30.70 6.66
CA THR A 19 -6.57 -31.66 6.43
C THR A 19 -6.07 -31.38 5.02
N GLU A 20 -4.96 -30.66 4.89
CA GLU A 20 -4.27 -30.54 3.61
C GLU A 20 -3.72 -31.91 3.21
N GLU A 21 -4.38 -32.55 2.24
CA GLU A 21 -3.79 -33.68 1.54
C GLU A 21 -2.75 -33.10 0.57
N TYR A 22 -1.49 -33.14 0.96
CA TYR A 22 -0.38 -32.76 0.10
C TYR A 22 -0.32 -33.78 -1.06
N GLU A 23 -0.72 -33.36 -2.26
CA GLU A 23 -0.39 -34.11 -3.47
C GLU A 23 1.14 -34.14 -3.62
N LEU A 24 1.70 -35.34 -3.80
CA LEU A 24 3.11 -35.47 -4.13
C LEU A 24 3.36 -34.81 -5.49
N ALA A 25 4.33 -33.90 -5.52
CA ALA A 25 4.78 -33.25 -6.75
C ALA A 25 4.99 -34.29 -7.85
N THR A 26 4.38 -34.04 -9.01
CA THR A 26 4.49 -34.95 -10.16
C THR A 26 5.77 -34.64 -10.94
N ASP A 27 6.18 -35.55 -11.84
CA ASP A 27 7.35 -35.31 -12.70
C ASP A 27 7.22 -34.05 -13.57
N ALA A 28 6.01 -33.49 -13.72
CA ALA A 28 5.76 -32.22 -14.39
C ALA A 28 6.12 -30.99 -13.53
N ASP A 29 6.18 -31.14 -12.21
CA ASP A 29 6.51 -30.06 -11.26
C ASP A 29 8.02 -29.97 -10.97
N VAL A 30 8.80 -30.91 -11.50
CA VAL A 30 10.26 -30.95 -11.34
C VAL A 30 10.94 -30.27 -12.53
N ILE A 31 11.47 -29.07 -12.32
CA ILE A 31 12.37 -28.42 -13.28
C ILE A 31 13.68 -29.22 -13.29
N ARG A 32 13.90 -30.01 -14.34
CA ARG A 32 15.17 -30.71 -14.57
C ARG A 32 16.18 -29.67 -15.06
N ILE A 33 17.16 -29.36 -14.22
CA ILE A 33 18.37 -28.66 -14.64
C ILE A 33 19.21 -29.70 -15.37
N GLU A 34 19.26 -29.58 -16.70
CA GLU A 34 20.24 -30.32 -17.49
C GLU A 34 21.63 -29.79 -17.11
N ASP A 35 22.38 -30.60 -16.35
CA ASP A 35 23.79 -30.40 -16.10
C ASP A 35 24.55 -30.52 -17.43
N GLU A 36 24.65 -29.41 -18.16
CA GLU A 36 25.51 -29.29 -19.33
C GLU A 36 26.94 -28.94 -18.86
N PRO A 37 27.97 -29.63 -19.37
CA PRO A 37 29.30 -29.64 -18.78
C PRO A 37 30.06 -28.34 -19.01
N ASP A 38 30.68 -27.85 -17.94
CA ASP A 38 31.83 -26.92 -17.89
C ASP A 38 32.38 -26.49 -19.28
N SER A 39 31.93 -25.33 -19.74
CA SER A 39 32.67 -24.54 -20.71
C SER A 39 32.49 -23.05 -20.42
N ASP A 40 33.44 -22.50 -19.66
CA ASP A 40 33.92 -21.11 -19.71
C ASP A 40 32.90 -20.03 -20.14
N ALA A 41 31.90 -19.79 -19.29
CA ALA A 41 31.08 -18.57 -19.34
C ALA A 41 30.93 -18.00 -17.92
N ALA A 42 32.06 -17.79 -17.25
CA ALA A 42 32.12 -16.83 -16.17
C ALA A 42 31.99 -15.42 -16.78
N ASP A 43 30.86 -14.77 -16.49
CA ASP A 43 30.61 -13.30 -16.53
C ASP A 43 29.34 -12.83 -17.26
N GLU A 44 28.28 -13.63 -17.34
CA GLU A 44 26.93 -13.07 -17.62
C GLU A 44 25.85 -13.74 -16.76
N GLU A 45 26.03 -13.72 -15.44
CA GLU A 45 24.90 -13.78 -14.50
C GLU A 45 24.21 -12.40 -14.46
N GLY A 46 23.83 -11.92 -15.65
CA GLY A 46 23.34 -10.59 -15.93
C GLY A 46 21.82 -10.56 -15.88
N ALA A 47 21.28 -9.95 -14.83
CA ALA A 47 19.89 -9.53 -14.64
C ALA A 47 18.90 -9.91 -15.77
N VAL A 48 18.13 -10.99 -15.56
CA VAL A 48 16.99 -11.40 -16.42
C VAL A 48 15.83 -10.39 -16.46
N ALA A 49 15.90 -9.32 -15.68
CA ALA A 49 15.06 -8.14 -15.86
C ALA A 49 15.81 -7.19 -16.79
N GLY A 50 15.52 -7.28 -18.10
CA GLY A 50 16.03 -6.31 -19.08
C GLY A 50 15.97 -4.89 -18.52
N SER A 51 17.01 -4.10 -18.73
CA SER A 51 17.12 -2.77 -18.14
C SER A 51 15.90 -1.93 -18.50
N PHE A 52 14.95 -1.79 -17.57
CA PHE A 52 13.88 -0.81 -17.64
C PHE A 52 14.47 0.57 -17.29
N ALA A 53 15.50 0.97 -18.03
CA ALA A 53 15.84 2.38 -18.11
C ALA A 53 14.81 2.97 -19.09
N PRO A 54 13.97 3.93 -18.67
CA PRO A 54 13.05 4.58 -19.58
C PRO A 54 13.84 5.19 -20.75
N ASP A 55 13.40 4.96 -21.99
CA ASP A 55 14.01 5.56 -23.19
C ASP A 55 13.93 7.10 -23.21
N LEU A 56 13.16 7.67 -22.27
CA LEU A 56 12.98 9.10 -22.08
C LEU A 56 13.68 9.53 -20.80
N ASP A 57 14.55 10.54 -20.89
CA ASP A 57 15.13 11.21 -19.73
C ASP A 57 14.00 11.72 -18.82
N VAL A 58 13.87 11.11 -17.63
CA VAL A 58 12.90 11.53 -16.64
C VAL A 58 13.52 12.67 -15.85
N THR A 59 13.23 13.91 -16.26
CA THR A 59 13.65 15.08 -15.50
C THR A 59 12.71 15.28 -14.30
N PRO A 60 13.22 15.31 -13.05
CA PRO A 60 12.42 15.72 -11.90
C PRO A 60 11.94 17.16 -12.12
N GLY A 61 10.63 17.39 -12.03
CA GLY A 61 10.03 18.70 -12.23
C GLY A 61 9.08 19.07 -11.10
N VAL A 62 8.91 20.38 -10.89
CA VAL A 62 7.91 20.90 -9.94
C VAL A 62 6.51 20.55 -10.46
N PRO A 63 5.62 20.00 -9.61
CA PRO A 63 4.25 19.76 -10.02
C PRO A 63 3.55 21.08 -10.36
N LYS A 64 2.69 21.10 -11.38
CA LYS A 64 1.91 22.29 -11.72
C LYS A 64 0.98 22.67 -10.56
N PRO A 65 0.82 23.97 -10.24
CA PRO A 65 0.01 24.40 -9.11
C PRO A 65 -1.46 23.94 -9.23
N GLU A 66 -2.02 23.87 -10.44
CA GLU A 66 -3.37 23.38 -10.68
C GLU A 66 -3.52 21.91 -10.27
N ASN A 67 -2.55 21.07 -10.62
CA ASN A 67 -2.54 19.65 -10.27
C ASN A 67 -2.47 19.49 -8.74
N VAL A 68 -1.67 20.31 -8.08
CA VAL A 68 -1.52 20.33 -6.61
C VAL A 68 -2.86 20.65 -5.95
N VAL A 69 -3.61 21.63 -6.48
CA VAL A 69 -4.95 21.97 -5.97
C VAL A 69 -5.93 20.82 -6.15
N PHE A 70 -5.93 20.12 -7.29
CA PHE A 70 -6.81 18.96 -7.51
C PHE A 70 -6.48 17.80 -6.57
N VAL A 71 -5.20 17.53 -6.35
CA VAL A 71 -4.77 16.50 -5.39
C VAL A 71 -5.20 16.88 -3.98
N ALA A 72 -4.98 18.13 -3.55
CA ALA A 72 -5.42 18.62 -2.25
C ALA A 72 -6.94 18.48 -2.05
N LEU A 73 -7.74 18.81 -3.07
CA LEU A 73 -9.18 18.62 -3.04
C LEU A 73 -9.55 17.13 -2.91
N GLY A 74 -8.88 16.25 -3.65
CA GLY A 74 -9.06 14.80 -3.56
C GLY A 74 -8.75 14.27 -2.16
N VAL A 75 -7.68 14.77 -1.52
CA VAL A 75 -7.32 14.42 -0.14
C VAL A 75 -8.39 14.90 0.84
N CYS A 76 -8.90 16.13 0.70
CA CYS A 76 -10.02 16.59 1.52
C CYS A 76 -11.22 15.64 1.41
N ILE A 77 -11.63 15.29 0.19
CA ILE A 77 -12.77 14.37 -0.03
C ILE A 77 -12.49 13.00 0.58
N ALA A 78 -11.29 12.46 0.41
CA ALA A 78 -10.89 11.18 1.01
C ALA A 78 -10.98 11.23 2.54
N ILE A 79 -10.45 12.27 3.18
CA ILE A 79 -10.54 12.45 4.64
C ILE A 79 -12.00 12.52 5.09
N LEU A 80 -12.87 13.22 4.37
CA LEU A 80 -14.29 13.29 4.72
C LEU A 80 -14.99 11.94 4.54
N ALA A 81 -14.68 11.20 3.48
CA ALA A 81 -15.23 9.87 3.23
C ALA A 81 -14.81 8.87 4.31
N PHE A 82 -13.52 8.81 4.64
CA PHE A 82 -13.01 7.95 5.72
C PHE A 82 -13.49 8.43 7.10
N GLY A 83 -13.45 9.74 7.35
CA GLY A 83 -13.91 10.34 8.60
C GLY A 83 -15.37 10.04 8.89
N ARG A 84 -16.22 9.94 7.86
CA ARG A 84 -17.63 9.52 8.03
C ARG A 84 -17.77 8.09 8.58
N MET A 85 -16.82 7.19 8.30
CA MET A 85 -16.83 5.82 8.81
C MET A 85 -16.49 5.77 10.32
N PHE A 86 -15.59 6.63 10.79
CA PHE A 86 -15.11 6.61 12.18
C PHE A 86 -15.80 7.61 13.11
N LEU A 87 -16.03 8.85 12.65
CA LEU A 87 -16.61 9.95 13.44
C LEU A 87 -18.10 10.20 13.12
N GLY A 88 -18.68 9.46 12.18
CA GLY A 88 -20.07 9.65 11.82
C GLY A 88 -20.36 11.03 11.23
N ALA A 89 -21.49 11.63 11.61
CA ALA A 89 -21.91 12.94 11.10
C ALA A 89 -21.08 14.11 11.65
N GLU A 90 -20.33 13.92 12.74
CA GLU A 90 -19.52 14.98 13.36
C GLU A 90 -18.36 15.44 12.46
N ILE A 91 -17.97 14.62 11.48
CA ILE A 91 -16.97 14.99 10.46
C ILE A 91 -17.37 16.24 9.66
N TYR A 92 -18.68 16.53 9.57
CA TYR A 92 -19.22 17.68 8.85
C TYR A 92 -19.43 18.91 9.72
N ALA A 93 -19.07 18.86 11.02
CA ALA A 93 -19.13 20.04 11.87
C ALA A 93 -18.21 21.14 11.31
N PRO A 94 -18.60 22.43 11.34
CA PRO A 94 -17.83 23.51 10.72
C PRO A 94 -16.38 23.59 11.19
N MET A 95 -16.15 23.36 12.49
CA MET A 95 -14.79 23.33 13.07
C MET A 95 -13.95 22.19 12.49
N THR A 96 -14.53 21.00 12.37
CA THR A 96 -13.85 19.84 11.80
C THR A 96 -13.53 20.05 10.32
N LEU A 97 -14.49 20.55 9.54
CA LEU A 97 -14.28 20.89 8.13
C LEU A 97 -13.18 21.93 7.95
N GLY A 98 -13.22 23.02 8.73
CA GLY A 98 -12.17 24.03 8.72
C GLY A 98 -10.81 23.47 9.08
N GLY A 99 -10.75 22.59 10.09
CA GLY A 99 -9.54 21.89 10.51
C GLY A 99 -8.96 20.99 9.41
N VAL A 100 -9.80 20.21 8.73
CA VAL A 100 -9.38 19.35 7.60
C VAL A 100 -8.81 20.19 6.47
N VAL A 101 -9.53 21.23 6.03
CA VAL A 101 -9.07 22.10 4.94
C VAL A 101 -7.76 22.79 5.30
N LEU A 102 -7.63 23.30 6.52
CA LEU A 102 -6.41 23.95 7.00
C LEU A 102 -5.23 22.97 7.05
N ALA A 103 -5.45 21.78 7.59
CA ALA A 103 -4.41 20.74 7.68
C ALA A 103 -3.92 20.33 6.29
N VAL A 104 -4.85 20.10 5.35
CA VAL A 104 -4.51 19.76 3.97
C VAL A 104 -3.79 20.93 3.28
N ALA A 105 -4.24 22.17 3.47
CA ALA A 105 -3.59 23.34 2.90
C ALA A 105 -2.14 23.50 3.38
N ILE A 106 -1.90 23.34 4.68
CA ILE A 106 -0.56 23.41 5.28
C ILE A 106 0.34 22.28 4.74
N GLY A 107 -0.15 21.04 4.75
CA GLY A 107 0.59 19.89 4.24
C GLY A 107 0.93 20.03 2.76
N THR A 108 -0.04 20.48 1.96
CA THR A 108 0.13 20.73 0.53
C THR A 108 1.15 21.83 0.28
N ALA A 109 1.08 22.95 1.00
CA ALA A 109 2.04 24.05 0.87
C ALA A 109 3.46 23.63 1.26
N ALA A 110 3.62 22.84 2.32
CA ALA A 110 4.91 22.31 2.75
C ALA A 110 5.52 21.37 1.70
N LEU A 111 4.73 20.43 1.16
CA LEU A 111 5.17 19.51 0.11
C LEU A 111 5.51 20.24 -1.19
N TYR A 112 4.65 21.18 -1.61
CA TYR A 112 4.91 21.98 -2.80
C TYR A 112 6.18 22.82 -2.65
N GLY A 113 6.35 23.48 -1.51
CA GLY A 113 7.57 24.24 -1.20
C GLY A 113 8.82 23.36 -1.20
N PHE A 114 8.72 22.13 -0.70
CA PHE A 114 9.81 21.16 -0.79
C PHE A 114 10.16 20.82 -2.24
N PHE A 115 9.16 20.50 -3.09
CA PHE A 115 9.40 20.21 -4.51
C PHE A 115 9.98 21.40 -5.27
N VAL A 116 9.47 22.61 -5.05
CA VAL A 116 10.04 23.83 -5.62
C VAL A 116 11.50 23.98 -5.20
N ARG A 117 11.80 23.79 -3.91
CA ARG A 117 13.15 23.96 -3.39
C ARG A 117 14.16 22.95 -3.94
N THR A 118 13.73 21.70 -4.16
CA THR A 118 14.60 20.61 -4.62
C THR A 118 14.70 20.49 -6.14
N SER A 119 13.74 21.03 -6.89
CA SER A 119 13.78 21.01 -8.36
C SER A 119 14.62 22.15 -8.97
N ASP A 120 14.89 23.21 -8.21
CA ASP A 120 15.78 24.33 -8.59
C ASP A 120 17.26 24.11 -8.17
N ALA A 121 17.58 23.01 -7.50
CA ALA A 121 18.92 22.70 -6.96
C ALA A 121 19.66 21.69 -7.84
#